data_AF-A0A965VBH1-F1
#
_entry.id   AF-A0A965VBH1-F1
#
_cell.length_a   1.000
_cell.length_b   1.000
_cell.length_c   1.000
_cell.angle_alpha   90.00
_cell.angle_beta   90.00
_cell.angle_gamma   90.00
#
_symmetry.space_group_name_H-M   'P 1'
#
loop_
_entity.id
_entity.type
_entity.pdbx_description
1 polymer ?
#
loop_
_entity_poly.entity_id
_entity_poly.type
_entity_poly.pdbx_seq_one_letter_code
_entity_poly.pdbx_strand_id
1 'polypeptide(L)'
;NSVIVDIIHSVAFSLSKDAGDSSKERSGEVKVRLFLKRQEKRPSVSSRTVGAARAENIGFFGSSRMGSGADVLPIAHYKIDVTSRKPVQQIIYLKDFPQDYLPVAKSAVESWNIVFGFDAFKTATANADVDLGDPRYNVIKWIDGLDEEVPWAGYAPTMVNPRTGEVLATQILVNGSTTRKSFSGIYKYTSEAAPQFSTLAGKIGNVPLVEGTGENPVVSFFADTKSKSEEDYAKGYYLSVIMHEFGHSLGLRHNFAGSTVIDSNGVSSSVMDYEPGFVSNIRQVPGSYDHAAIRWGYFGESPTTQMAFCTDEDMAKRYDCNQGDVGKPEDYVVAGLIQGTTVLENLIVPLPDMVKKPMKSMMKTALKIIELANQLPESERQKAVSEIQRALERVKNAQPSANLSAAEKAIVETNLSKLSASYADATAPKTPAPLALNFGL
;
A
#
# COMPACT_ATOMS: atom_id res chain seq x y z
N ASN A 1 -30.67 15.12 15.12
CA ASN A 1 -30.27 16.39 15.78
C ASN A 1 -29.04 16.19 16.64
N SER A 2 -27.88 16.21 15.99
CA SER A 2 -26.58 16.29 16.67
C SER A 2 -26.36 17.77 17.02
N VAL A 3 -26.30 18.11 18.31
CA VAL A 3 -25.86 19.46 18.70
C VAL A 3 -24.35 19.45 18.61
N ILE A 4 -23.82 20.10 17.58
CA ILE A 4 -22.39 20.39 17.48
C ILE A 4 -22.17 21.72 18.17
N VAL A 5 -21.53 21.69 19.33
CA VAL A 5 -21.02 22.90 19.97
C VAL A 5 -19.66 23.16 19.35
N ASP A 6 -19.52 24.27 18.62
CA ASP A 6 -18.25 24.78 18.11
C ASP A 6 -17.68 25.75 19.14
N ILE A 7 -16.55 25.40 19.74
CA ILE A 7 -15.83 26.26 20.69
C ILE A 7 -14.49 26.57 20.06
N ILE A 8 -14.25 27.85 19.76
CA ILE A 8 -12.96 28.34 19.25
C ILE A 8 -12.15 28.84 20.43
N HIS A 9 -10.99 28.24 20.65
CA HIS A 9 -10.01 28.67 21.65
C HIS A 9 -8.68 28.98 20.98
N SER A 10 -8.03 30.07 21.39
CA SER A 10 -6.70 30.43 20.92
C SER A 10 -5.66 29.95 21.93
N VAL A 11 -4.74 29.10 21.48
CA VAL A 11 -3.64 28.58 22.30
C VAL A 11 -2.33 29.13 21.76
N ALA A 12 -1.63 29.91 22.58
CA ALA A 12 -0.26 30.30 22.30
C ALA A 12 0.67 29.12 22.63
N PHE A 13 1.61 28.82 21.74
CA PHE A 13 2.62 27.79 21.95
C PHE A 13 4.02 28.34 21.68
N SER A 14 5.03 27.70 22.28
CA SER A 14 6.44 27.86 21.93
C SER A 14 7.03 26.46 21.70
N LEU A 15 7.64 26.24 20.54
CA LEU A 15 8.36 25.01 20.20
C LEU A 15 9.86 25.31 20.25
N SER A 16 10.58 24.60 21.11
CA SER A 16 12.04 24.53 21.03
C SER A 16 12.46 23.20 20.40
N LYS A 17 13.46 23.27 19.51
CA LYS A 17 14.03 22.08 18.84
C LYS A 17 14.85 21.22 19.81
N ASP A 18 15.39 21.83 20.88
CA ASP A 18 16.23 21.20 21.89
C ASP A 18 15.86 21.71 23.29
N ALA A 19 15.66 20.80 24.25
CA ALA A 19 15.32 21.18 25.62
C ALA A 19 16.46 22.01 26.25
N GLY A 20 16.27 23.33 26.37
CA GLY A 20 17.19 24.25 27.04
C GLY A 20 17.84 25.33 26.17
N ASP A 21 17.65 25.32 24.84
CA ASP A 21 18.12 26.39 23.94
C ASP A 21 16.95 27.31 23.54
N SER A 22 16.85 28.47 24.20
CA SER A 22 15.81 29.48 23.95
C SER A 22 16.05 30.32 22.69
N SER A 23 17.22 30.17 22.03
CA SER A 23 17.57 30.97 20.85
C SER A 23 16.88 30.52 19.55
N LYS A 24 16.19 29.37 19.58
CA LYS A 24 15.45 28.78 18.44
C LYS A 24 13.98 28.50 18.76
N GLU A 25 13.41 29.19 19.73
CA GLU A 25 11.98 29.08 20.02
C GLU A 25 11.14 29.65 18.88
N ARG A 26 10.23 28.82 18.34
CA ARG A 26 9.17 29.28 17.44
C ARG A 26 7.90 29.41 18.24
N SER A 27 7.39 30.63 18.36
CA SER A 27 6.09 30.89 18.97
C SER A 27 5.01 31.14 17.93
N GLY A 28 3.78 30.77 18.27
CA GLY A 28 2.63 30.93 17.40
C GLY A 28 1.32 30.80 18.16
N GLU A 29 0.23 31.09 17.47
CA GLU A 29 -1.14 30.94 17.98
C GLU A 29 -1.87 29.87 17.16
N VAL A 30 -2.45 28.86 17.82
CA VAL A 30 -3.31 27.86 17.18
C VAL A 30 -4.75 28.12 17.60
N LYS A 31 -5.65 28.14 16.61
CA LYS A 31 -7.09 28.08 16.88
C LYS A 31 -7.51 26.63 17.01
N VAL A 32 -7.92 26.24 18.21
CA VAL A 32 -8.51 24.94 18.51
C VAL A 32 -10.01 25.05 18.35
N ARG A 33 -10.60 24.21 17.51
CA ARG A 33 -12.06 24.04 17.40
C ARG A 33 -12.46 22.72 18.02
N LEU A 34 -13.34 22.77 19.01
CA LEU A 34 -13.90 21.58 19.64
C LEU A 34 -15.26 21.27 19.02
N PHE A 35 -15.50 20.00 18.71
CA PHE A 35 -16.78 19.53 18.17
C PHE A 35 -17.34 18.45 19.08
N LEU A 36 -18.53 18.68 19.63
CA LEU A 36 -19.23 17.70 20.46
C LEU A 36 -20.33 17.04 19.62
N LYS A 37 -20.36 15.71 19.53
CA LYS A 37 -21.48 14.96 18.91
C LYS A 37 -22.21 14.19 20.00
N ARG A 38 -23.52 14.41 20.13
CA ARG A 38 -24.35 13.63 21.07
C ARG A 38 -24.32 12.15 20.68
N GLN A 39 -23.94 11.29 21.62
CA GLN A 39 -23.98 9.84 21.42
C GLN A 39 -25.44 9.36 21.29
N GLU A 40 -25.76 8.66 20.20
CA GLU A 40 -27.06 8.00 20.03
C GLU A 40 -27.15 6.78 20.97
N LYS A 41 -28.29 6.60 21.65
CA LYS A 41 -28.49 5.50 22.62
C LYS A 41 -28.46 4.10 21.98
N ARG A 42 -28.71 3.99 20.67
CA ARG A 42 -28.56 2.79 19.85
C ARG A 42 -28.15 3.22 18.45
N PRO A 43 -27.05 2.69 17.88
CA PRO A 43 -26.75 2.92 16.47
C PRO A 43 -27.89 2.37 15.62
N SER A 44 -28.38 3.13 14.63
CA SER A 44 -29.36 2.62 13.66
C SER A 44 -28.78 1.56 12.72
N VAL A 45 -27.44 1.42 12.69
CA VAL A 45 -26.69 0.38 11.99
C VAL A 45 -25.74 -0.23 13.01
N SER A 46 -25.92 -1.50 13.36
CA SER A 46 -25.02 -2.17 14.30
C SER A 46 -23.68 -2.42 13.63
N SER A 47 -22.60 -1.92 14.23
CA SER A 47 -21.24 -2.29 13.82
C SER A 47 -21.03 -3.78 13.99
N ARG A 48 -20.40 -4.39 13.01
CA ARG A 48 -19.91 -5.76 13.17
C ARG A 48 -18.83 -5.74 14.23
N THR A 49 -18.91 -6.67 15.16
CA THR A 49 -17.96 -6.75 16.26
C THR A 49 -17.16 -8.04 16.20
N VAL A 50 -16.01 -8.00 16.85
CA VAL A 50 -15.01 -9.06 16.79
C VAL A 50 -14.45 -9.32 18.16
N GLY A 51 -14.19 -10.59 18.51
CA GLY A 51 -13.52 -10.89 19.78
C GLY A 51 -12.15 -10.23 19.84
N ALA A 52 -11.77 -9.68 20.99
CA ALA A 52 -10.51 -8.94 21.15
C ALA A 52 -9.28 -9.79 20.79
N ALA A 53 -9.29 -11.07 21.18
CA ALA A 53 -8.25 -12.04 20.81
C ALA A 53 -8.16 -12.33 19.29
N ARG A 54 -9.20 -11.97 18.52
CA ARG A 54 -9.26 -12.12 17.05
C ARG A 54 -9.11 -10.79 16.32
N ALA A 55 -9.11 -9.65 17.02
CA ALA A 55 -9.11 -8.34 16.38
C ALA A 55 -7.86 -8.11 15.53
N GLU A 56 -6.72 -8.63 15.97
CA GLU A 56 -5.46 -8.57 15.21
C GLU A 56 -5.49 -9.46 13.96
N ASN A 57 -6.30 -10.53 13.98
CA ASN A 57 -6.42 -11.53 12.91
C ASN A 57 -7.57 -11.27 11.94
N ILE A 58 -8.40 -10.24 12.19
CA ILE A 58 -9.45 -9.85 11.25
C ILE A 58 -8.84 -8.91 10.25
N GLY A 59 -8.33 -9.54 9.19
CA GLY A 59 -7.48 -8.85 8.25
C GLY A 59 -8.13 -7.72 7.48
N PHE A 60 -9.46 -7.70 7.45
CA PHE A 60 -10.16 -6.73 6.64
C PHE A 60 -10.17 -5.34 7.28
N PHE A 61 -10.33 -5.23 8.61
CA PHE A 61 -10.69 -3.96 9.25
C PHE A 61 -9.84 -3.62 10.47
N GLY A 62 -9.58 -2.33 10.64
CA GLY A 62 -9.12 -1.77 11.91
C GLY A 62 -10.20 -1.95 12.97
N SER A 63 -9.80 -2.33 14.19
CA SER A 63 -10.71 -2.37 15.34
C SER A 63 -10.52 -1.12 16.19
N SER A 64 -11.61 -0.54 16.70
CA SER A 64 -11.49 0.57 17.64
C SER A 64 -11.36 0.05 19.07
N ARG A 65 -10.20 0.28 19.70
CA ARG A 65 -9.95 -0.14 21.09
C ARG A 65 -10.62 0.84 22.06
N MET A 66 -11.40 0.32 23.00
CA MET A 66 -11.95 1.07 24.12
C MET A 66 -11.31 0.61 25.43
N GLY A 67 -10.25 1.30 25.88
CA GLY A 67 -9.53 0.95 27.10
C GLY A 67 -8.94 -0.47 27.08
N SER A 68 -8.10 -0.80 28.04
CA SER A 68 -7.63 -2.17 28.24
C SER A 68 -8.77 -3.00 28.86
N GLY A 69 -9.37 -3.93 28.12
CA GLY A 69 -10.26 -4.96 28.69
C GLY A 69 -11.61 -5.21 28.03
N ALA A 70 -11.92 -4.63 26.87
CA ALA A 70 -13.13 -5.02 26.14
C ALA A 70 -12.93 -6.39 25.46
N ASP A 71 -13.79 -7.38 25.76
CA ASP A 71 -13.74 -8.72 25.16
C ASP A 71 -14.11 -8.75 23.68
N VAL A 72 -14.80 -7.70 23.22
CA VAL A 72 -15.33 -7.56 21.87
C VAL A 72 -15.13 -6.12 21.39
N LEU A 73 -14.57 -5.96 20.19
CA LEU A 73 -14.24 -4.67 19.59
C LEU A 73 -15.11 -4.43 18.33
N PRO A 74 -15.64 -3.22 18.13
CA PRO A 74 -16.27 -2.85 16.88
C PRO A 74 -15.22 -2.64 15.78
N ILE A 75 -15.52 -3.05 14.56
CA ILE A 75 -14.70 -2.68 13.40
C ILE A 75 -14.95 -1.21 13.04
N ALA A 76 -13.95 -0.54 12.50
CA ALA A 76 -14.13 0.78 11.91
C ALA A 76 -14.96 0.65 10.62
N HIS A 77 -16.02 1.44 10.47
CA HIS A 77 -16.81 1.51 9.23
C HIS A 77 -17.68 2.77 9.17
N TYR A 78 -18.05 3.23 7.98
CA TYR A 78 -19.08 4.25 7.84
C TYR A 78 -20.45 3.72 8.25
N LYS A 79 -21.28 4.62 8.79
CA LYS A 79 -22.70 4.34 9.03
C LYS A 79 -23.47 4.34 7.69
N ILE A 80 -23.49 3.19 7.03
CA ILE A 80 -24.21 2.95 5.77
C ILE A 80 -25.26 1.88 6.00
N ASP A 81 -26.53 2.20 5.71
CA ASP A 81 -27.63 1.25 5.71
C ASP A 81 -27.69 0.55 4.35
N VAL A 82 -27.02 -0.61 4.27
CA VAL A 82 -26.96 -1.45 3.07
C VAL A 82 -28.29 -2.15 2.76
N THR A 83 -29.22 -2.22 3.71
CA THR A 83 -30.54 -2.84 3.48
C THR A 83 -31.46 -1.91 2.71
N SER A 84 -31.41 -0.62 3.03
CA SER A 84 -32.20 0.41 2.34
C SER A 84 -31.72 0.67 0.91
N ARG A 85 -30.43 0.46 0.63
CA ARG A 85 -29.73 0.79 -0.63
C ARG A 85 -30.00 2.21 -1.13
N LYS A 86 -30.33 3.14 -0.23
CA LYS A 86 -30.55 4.54 -0.59
C LYS A 86 -29.24 5.12 -1.14
N PRO A 87 -29.29 5.87 -2.26
CA PRO A 87 -28.10 6.51 -2.81
C PRO A 87 -27.69 7.70 -1.93
N VAL A 88 -26.42 8.08 -2.07
CA VAL A 88 -25.75 9.23 -1.47
C VAL A 88 -25.92 9.26 0.05
N GLN A 89 -25.50 8.19 0.72
CA GLN A 89 -25.50 8.15 2.19
C GLN A 89 -24.30 8.91 2.77
N GLN A 90 -23.19 8.99 2.02
CA GLN A 90 -21.99 9.71 2.41
C GLN A 90 -21.57 10.66 1.28
N ILE A 91 -21.35 11.93 1.63
CA ILE A 91 -20.79 12.94 0.73
C ILE A 91 -19.33 13.16 1.12
N ILE A 92 -18.44 13.07 0.13
CA ILE A 92 -17.01 13.31 0.27
C ILE A 92 -16.64 14.61 -0.46
N TYR A 93 -16.12 15.59 0.28
CA TYR A 93 -15.78 16.90 -0.26
C TYR A 93 -14.34 16.94 -0.75
N LEU A 94 -14.16 17.31 -2.02
CA LEU A 94 -12.87 17.49 -2.66
C LEU A 94 -12.44 18.95 -2.54
N LYS A 95 -11.34 19.21 -1.81
CA LYS A 95 -10.83 20.54 -1.53
C LYS A 95 -9.50 20.78 -2.25
N ASP A 96 -9.38 21.93 -2.91
CA ASP A 96 -8.14 22.45 -3.53
C ASP A 96 -7.52 21.60 -4.65
N PHE A 97 -8.26 20.63 -5.19
CA PHE A 97 -7.80 19.84 -6.33
C PHE A 97 -7.67 20.69 -7.61
N PRO A 98 -6.57 20.52 -8.38
CA PRO A 98 -6.50 21.01 -9.74
C PRO A 98 -7.66 20.46 -10.60
N GLN A 99 -8.13 21.24 -11.57
CA GLN A 99 -9.29 20.87 -12.39
C GLN A 99 -9.14 19.51 -13.07
N ASP A 100 -7.95 19.20 -13.58
CA ASP A 100 -7.68 17.95 -14.29
C ASP A 100 -7.57 16.72 -13.36
N TYR A 101 -7.47 16.93 -12.04
CA TYR A 101 -7.42 15.89 -11.02
C TYR A 101 -8.73 15.70 -10.25
N LEU A 102 -9.67 16.65 -10.35
CA LEU A 102 -11.01 16.47 -9.79
C LEU A 102 -11.71 15.20 -10.30
N PRO A 103 -11.70 14.87 -11.61
CA PRO A 103 -12.28 13.62 -12.11
C PRO A 103 -11.58 12.37 -11.57
N VAL A 104 -10.27 12.45 -11.30
CA VAL A 104 -9.48 11.35 -10.73
C VAL A 104 -9.93 11.07 -9.31
N ALA A 105 -9.99 12.10 -8.46
CA ALA A 105 -10.44 11.96 -7.08
C ALA A 105 -11.90 11.50 -6.98
N LYS A 106 -12.76 12.03 -7.87
CA LYS A 106 -14.14 11.56 -8.00
C LYS A 106 -14.21 10.06 -8.32
N SER A 107 -13.46 9.62 -9.33
CA SER A 107 -13.45 8.23 -9.76
C SER A 107 -12.91 7.31 -8.66
N ALA A 108 -11.84 7.72 -7.96
CA ALA A 108 -11.27 6.94 -6.85
C ALA A 108 -12.30 6.64 -5.77
N VAL A 109 -13.05 7.66 -5.32
CA VAL A 109 -14.06 7.53 -4.27
C VAL A 109 -15.29 6.77 -4.76
N GLU A 110 -15.87 7.19 -5.90
CA GLU A 110 -17.14 6.65 -6.39
C GLU A 110 -17.00 5.25 -6.98
N SER A 111 -15.79 4.81 -7.34
CA SER A 111 -15.52 3.43 -7.76
C SER A 111 -15.92 2.41 -6.71
N TRP A 112 -15.82 2.74 -5.41
CA TRP A 112 -16.20 1.86 -4.32
C TRP A 112 -17.70 1.53 -4.32
N ASN A 113 -18.56 2.33 -4.94
CA ASN A 113 -19.99 2.05 -5.07
C ASN A 113 -20.25 0.69 -5.77
N ILE A 114 -19.33 0.23 -6.63
CA ILE A 114 -19.43 -1.10 -7.27
C ILE A 114 -19.51 -2.22 -6.24
N VAL A 115 -18.77 -2.10 -5.13
CA VAL A 115 -18.71 -3.10 -4.06
C VAL A 115 -19.99 -3.11 -3.24
N PHE A 116 -20.63 -1.96 -3.09
CA PHE A 116 -21.89 -1.80 -2.37
C PHE A 116 -23.11 -2.19 -3.23
N GLY A 117 -23.00 -2.12 -4.55
CA GLY A 117 -24.09 -2.39 -5.48
C GLY A 117 -25.16 -1.29 -5.53
N PHE A 118 -24.84 -0.10 -4.98
CA PHE A 118 -25.62 1.13 -5.07
C PHE A 118 -24.70 2.33 -4.81
N ASP A 119 -25.15 3.53 -5.15
CA ASP A 119 -24.37 4.76 -5.02
C ASP A 119 -24.26 5.23 -3.57
N ALA A 120 -23.58 4.47 -2.69
CA ALA A 120 -23.44 4.81 -1.28
C ALA A 120 -22.66 6.13 -1.06
N PHE A 121 -21.69 6.41 -1.92
CA PHE A 121 -20.81 7.57 -1.89
C PHE A 121 -21.04 8.48 -3.08
N LYS A 122 -20.91 9.78 -2.82
CA LYS A 122 -20.85 10.81 -3.86
C LYS A 122 -19.81 11.85 -3.50
N THR A 123 -19.13 12.38 -4.52
CA THR A 123 -18.21 13.49 -4.34
C THR A 123 -18.86 14.84 -4.63
N ALA A 124 -18.36 15.88 -3.97
CA ALA A 124 -18.72 17.27 -4.22
C ALA A 124 -17.48 18.16 -4.07
N THR A 125 -17.39 19.25 -4.83
CA THR A 125 -16.35 20.26 -4.60
C THR A 125 -16.63 20.99 -3.30
N ALA A 126 -15.63 21.12 -2.44
CA ALA A 126 -15.72 21.86 -1.20
C ALA A 126 -15.93 23.36 -1.46
N ASN A 127 -16.81 23.99 -0.69
CA ASN A 127 -16.93 25.45 -0.64
C ASN A 127 -15.92 26.03 0.37
N ALA A 128 -15.98 27.34 0.63
CA ALA A 128 -15.05 28.01 1.55
C ALA A 128 -15.18 27.57 3.02
N ASP A 129 -16.33 27.02 3.43
CA ASP A 129 -16.62 26.62 4.81
C ASP A 129 -16.19 25.18 5.12
N VAL A 130 -15.89 24.39 4.09
CA VAL A 130 -15.46 23.00 4.20
C VAL A 130 -13.95 22.93 4.08
N ASP A 131 -13.30 22.53 5.17
CA ASP A 131 -11.85 22.34 5.19
C ASP A 131 -11.44 21.14 6.04
N LEU A 132 -10.21 20.70 5.82
CA LEU A 132 -9.59 19.59 6.52
C LEU A 132 -9.53 19.87 8.03
N GLY A 133 -9.82 18.85 8.83
CA GLY A 133 -9.89 18.90 10.29
C GLY A 133 -11.27 19.24 10.85
N ASP A 134 -12.25 19.64 10.02
CA ASP A 134 -13.64 19.80 10.45
C ASP A 134 -14.39 18.45 10.41
N PRO A 135 -14.75 17.86 11.57
CA PRO A 135 -15.37 16.55 11.65
C PRO A 135 -16.82 16.51 11.18
N ARG A 136 -17.39 17.64 10.74
CA ARG A 136 -18.72 17.69 10.13
C ARG A 136 -18.71 17.19 8.69
N TYR A 137 -17.54 17.21 8.06
CA TYR A 137 -17.37 16.89 6.65
C TYR A 137 -16.37 15.77 6.49
N ASN A 138 -16.62 14.89 5.52
CA ASN A 138 -15.58 14.02 4.99
C ASN A 138 -14.84 14.82 3.92
N VAL A 139 -13.54 15.02 4.08
CA VAL A 139 -12.73 15.87 3.21
C VAL A 139 -11.57 15.08 2.65
N ILE A 140 -11.34 15.23 1.35
CA ILE A 140 -10.07 14.91 0.70
C ILE A 140 -9.50 16.23 0.22
N LYS A 141 -8.29 16.57 0.65
CA LYS A 141 -7.65 17.84 0.32
C LYS A 141 -6.36 17.61 -0.43
N TRP A 142 -6.25 18.27 -1.59
CA TRP A 142 -4.99 18.39 -2.32
C TRP A 142 -4.11 19.44 -1.66
N ILE A 143 -2.86 19.11 -1.40
CA ILE A 143 -1.91 19.98 -0.72
C ILE A 143 -0.65 20.10 -1.56
N ASP A 144 -0.38 21.33 -2.01
CA ASP A 144 0.87 21.70 -2.65
C ASP A 144 1.80 22.41 -1.65
N GLY A 145 3.11 22.34 -1.90
CA GLY A 145 4.11 23.03 -1.09
C GLY A 145 4.45 22.36 0.24
N LEU A 146 4.10 21.08 0.41
CA LEU A 146 4.69 20.24 1.47
C LEU A 146 6.20 20.12 1.23
N ASP A 147 6.95 19.97 2.32
CA ASP A 147 8.41 19.77 2.27
C ASP A 147 8.74 18.58 1.34
N GLU A 148 9.84 18.69 0.59
CA GLU A 148 10.34 17.59 -0.24
C GLU A 148 10.75 16.37 0.62
N GLU A 149 10.92 16.57 1.93
CA GLU A 149 11.16 15.52 2.92
C GLU A 149 9.91 14.71 3.33
N VAL A 150 8.69 15.11 2.93
CA VAL A 150 7.46 14.37 3.25
C VAL A 150 7.38 13.09 2.38
N PRO A 151 7.53 11.89 2.96
CA PRO A 151 7.76 10.68 2.18
C PRO A 151 6.49 9.97 1.70
N TRP A 152 5.30 10.57 1.88
CA TRP A 152 4.01 9.98 1.54
C TRP A 152 3.29 10.75 0.43
N ALA A 153 2.55 10.01 -0.39
CA ALA A 153 1.69 10.55 -1.45
C ALA A 153 0.26 10.84 -0.97
N GLY A 154 -0.22 10.02 -0.03
CA GLY A 154 -1.50 10.17 0.64
C GLY A 154 -1.34 9.91 2.14
N TYR A 155 -2.27 10.46 2.91
CA TYR A 155 -2.40 10.16 4.34
C TYR A 155 -3.87 10.30 4.76
N ALA A 156 -4.45 9.24 5.32
CA ALA A 156 -5.86 9.17 5.71
C ALA A 156 -6.11 9.09 7.23
N PRO A 157 -5.95 10.18 8.00
CA PRO A 157 -6.46 10.21 9.36
C PRO A 157 -7.99 10.10 9.36
N THR A 158 -8.48 9.05 10.02
CA THR A 158 -9.91 8.79 10.20
C THR A 158 -10.33 9.02 11.64
N MET A 159 -11.40 9.77 11.85
CA MET A 159 -12.00 9.95 13.16
C MET A 159 -13.04 8.86 13.40
N VAL A 160 -12.76 7.95 14.32
CA VAL A 160 -13.63 6.80 14.62
C VAL A 160 -14.22 6.95 16.01
N ASN A 161 -15.51 6.66 16.16
CA ASN A 161 -16.13 6.51 17.46
C ASN A 161 -15.64 5.21 18.11
N PRO A 162 -14.87 5.25 19.22
CA PRO A 162 -14.27 4.04 19.77
C PRO A 162 -15.26 3.07 20.42
N ARG A 163 -16.51 3.50 20.64
CA ARG A 163 -17.56 2.65 21.19
C ARG A 163 -18.35 1.90 20.13
N THR A 164 -18.50 2.51 18.96
CA THR A 164 -19.36 1.96 17.91
C THR A 164 -18.58 1.56 16.67
N GLY A 165 -17.32 1.96 16.52
CA GLY A 165 -16.57 1.79 15.27
C GLY A 165 -17.05 2.69 14.13
N GLU A 166 -18.03 3.57 14.36
CA GLU A 166 -18.50 4.50 13.34
C GLU A 166 -17.38 5.45 12.93
N VAL A 167 -17.01 5.44 11.66
CA VAL A 167 -16.20 6.49 11.04
C VAL A 167 -17.05 7.74 10.98
N LEU A 168 -16.67 8.73 11.80
CA LEU A 168 -17.36 10.00 11.96
C LEU A 168 -16.98 11.00 10.88
N ALA A 169 -15.70 11.00 10.52
CA ALA A 169 -15.15 11.90 9.53
C ALA A 169 -13.86 11.33 8.93
N THR A 170 -13.75 11.50 7.61
CA THR A 170 -12.54 11.23 6.83
C THR A 170 -11.80 12.52 6.54
N GLN A 171 -10.49 12.53 6.74
CA GLN A 171 -9.66 13.70 6.54
C GLN A 171 -8.43 13.31 5.72
N ILE A 172 -8.59 13.05 4.42
CA ILE A 172 -7.49 12.59 3.57
C ILE A 172 -6.67 13.78 3.07
N LEU A 173 -5.35 13.67 3.18
CA LEU A 173 -4.38 14.59 2.61
C LEU A 173 -3.77 13.93 1.38
N VAL A 174 -3.69 14.66 0.27
CA VAL A 174 -3.03 14.22 -0.97
C VAL A 174 -1.88 15.17 -1.27
N ASN A 175 -0.66 14.65 -1.32
CA ASN A 175 0.53 15.43 -1.64
C ASN A 175 0.62 15.66 -3.15
N GLY A 176 0.46 16.91 -3.58
CA GLY A 176 0.42 17.28 -5.00
C GLY A 176 1.80 17.52 -5.60
N SER A 177 2.40 18.65 -5.25
CA SER A 177 3.61 19.16 -5.92
C SER A 177 4.82 18.23 -5.86
N THR A 178 5.11 17.64 -4.69
CA THR A 178 6.31 16.82 -4.49
C THR A 178 6.16 15.49 -5.22
N THR A 179 4.99 14.87 -5.09
CA THR A 179 4.69 13.58 -5.68
C THR A 179 4.60 13.66 -7.22
N ARG A 180 4.04 14.75 -7.80
CA ARG A 180 4.08 14.99 -9.26
C ARG A 180 5.50 15.09 -9.81
N LYS A 181 6.42 15.79 -9.13
CA LYS A 181 7.83 15.89 -9.56
C LYS A 181 8.51 14.52 -9.59
N SER A 182 8.28 13.69 -8.56
CA SER A 182 8.82 12.33 -8.50
C SER A 182 8.34 11.47 -9.68
N PHE A 183 7.09 11.64 -10.13
CA PHE A 183 6.58 10.88 -11.27
C PHE A 183 7.20 11.21 -12.59
N SER A 184 7.52 12.47 -12.85
CA SER A 184 8.22 12.83 -14.08
C SER A 184 9.51 12.04 -14.26
N GLY A 185 10.29 11.93 -13.17
CA GLY A 185 11.52 11.13 -13.14
C GLY A 185 11.25 9.63 -13.34
N ILE A 186 10.22 9.08 -12.68
CA ILE A 186 9.85 7.67 -12.79
C ILE A 186 9.33 7.33 -14.19
N TYR A 187 8.45 8.14 -14.77
CA TYR A 187 7.88 7.94 -16.10
C TYR A 187 8.96 7.99 -17.20
N LYS A 188 9.84 8.99 -17.15
CA LYS A 188 10.96 9.08 -18.09
C LYS A 188 11.86 7.85 -18.01
N TYR A 189 12.19 7.42 -16.79
CA TYR A 189 13.01 6.24 -16.61
C TYR A 189 12.34 4.97 -17.12
N THR A 190 11.10 4.73 -16.71
CA THR A 190 10.36 3.52 -17.06
C THR A 190 10.21 3.41 -18.57
N SER A 191 9.90 4.51 -19.27
CA SER A 191 9.80 4.54 -20.73
C SER A 191 11.14 4.28 -21.45
N GLU A 192 12.26 4.80 -20.94
CA GLU A 192 13.60 4.57 -21.51
C GLU A 192 14.13 3.16 -21.24
N ALA A 193 13.86 2.63 -20.04
CA ALA A 193 14.41 1.35 -19.59
C ALA A 193 13.58 0.14 -20.02
N ALA A 194 12.24 0.27 -20.14
CA ALA A 194 11.33 -0.84 -20.47
C ALA A 194 11.80 -1.71 -21.64
N PRO A 195 12.21 -1.15 -22.81
CA PRO A 195 12.61 -1.97 -23.96
C PRO A 195 13.90 -2.76 -23.69
N GLN A 196 14.82 -2.18 -22.94
CA GLN A 196 16.12 -2.80 -22.64
C GLN A 196 15.94 -3.92 -21.60
N PHE A 197 15.12 -3.70 -20.57
CA PHE A 197 14.72 -4.73 -19.62
C PHE A 197 14.00 -5.90 -20.28
N SER A 198 13.01 -5.62 -21.14
CA SER A 198 12.27 -6.64 -21.89
C SER A 198 13.21 -7.47 -22.77
N THR A 199 14.16 -6.83 -23.44
CA THR A 199 15.18 -7.51 -24.26
C THR A 199 16.09 -8.40 -23.42
N LEU A 200 16.62 -7.89 -22.30
CA LEU A 200 17.50 -8.65 -21.41
C LEU A 200 16.76 -9.84 -20.76
N ALA A 201 15.52 -9.63 -20.30
CA ALA A 201 14.67 -10.70 -19.76
C ALA A 201 14.41 -11.80 -20.79
N GLY A 202 14.13 -11.43 -22.05
CA GLY A 202 14.01 -12.39 -23.16
C GLY A 202 15.30 -13.17 -23.44
N LYS A 203 16.48 -12.53 -23.29
CA LYS A 203 17.78 -13.18 -23.46
C LYS A 203 18.17 -14.11 -22.28
N ILE A 204 17.61 -13.94 -21.10
CA ILE A 204 17.86 -14.79 -19.92
C ILE A 204 16.91 -16.01 -19.90
N GLY A 205 16.42 -16.42 -21.08
CA GLY A 205 15.76 -17.72 -21.26
C GLY A 205 14.24 -17.71 -21.05
N ASN A 206 13.57 -16.55 -21.23
CA ASN A 206 12.12 -16.45 -21.06
C ASN A 206 11.64 -16.94 -19.69
N VAL A 207 12.37 -16.63 -18.60
CA VAL A 207 11.91 -16.98 -17.24
C VAL A 207 10.54 -16.33 -17.03
N PRO A 208 9.44 -17.10 -16.96
CA PRO A 208 8.12 -16.56 -16.65
C PRO A 208 8.17 -16.23 -15.17
N LEU A 209 8.39 -14.96 -14.87
CA LEU A 209 8.45 -14.50 -13.49
C LEU A 209 7.06 -14.20 -12.91
N VAL A 210 5.99 -14.47 -13.65
CA VAL A 210 4.63 -14.61 -13.13
C VAL A 210 4.00 -15.82 -13.83
N GLU A 211 3.76 -16.90 -13.08
CA GLU A 211 2.92 -18.00 -13.57
C GLU A 211 1.51 -17.45 -13.87
N GLY A 212 1.10 -17.46 -15.14
CA GLY A 212 -0.29 -17.22 -15.54
C GLY A 212 -0.56 -15.96 -16.39
N THR A 213 0.36 -15.00 -16.46
CA THR A 213 0.18 -13.79 -17.31
C THR A 213 1.13 -13.74 -18.50
N GLY A 214 2.20 -14.55 -18.50
CA GLY A 214 3.23 -14.52 -19.55
C GLY A 214 4.15 -13.30 -19.50
N GLU A 215 3.98 -12.43 -18.49
CA GLU A 215 4.78 -11.22 -18.30
C GLU A 215 5.74 -11.37 -17.10
N ASN A 216 6.88 -10.69 -17.19
CA ASN A 216 7.85 -10.60 -16.09
C ASN A 216 7.35 -9.51 -15.12
N PRO A 217 7.30 -9.71 -13.78
CA PRO A 217 6.75 -8.78 -12.79
C PRO A 217 7.59 -7.50 -12.72
N VAL A 218 8.80 -7.53 -13.28
CA VAL A 218 9.63 -6.36 -13.47
C VAL A 218 9.59 -5.80 -14.90
N VAL A 219 9.05 -6.51 -15.89
CA VAL A 219 8.68 -5.88 -17.16
C VAL A 219 7.32 -5.20 -17.02
N SER A 220 6.36 -5.78 -16.28
CA SER A 220 5.11 -5.11 -15.89
C SER A 220 5.38 -3.86 -15.03
N PHE A 221 6.50 -3.83 -14.31
CA PHE A 221 7.03 -2.64 -13.64
C PHE A 221 7.33 -1.48 -14.60
N PHE A 222 7.59 -1.75 -15.88
CA PHE A 222 7.97 -0.74 -16.86
C PHE A 222 6.98 -0.57 -18.02
N ALA A 223 6.10 -1.55 -18.24
CA ALA A 223 5.44 -1.77 -19.53
C ALA A 223 4.33 -0.77 -19.89
N ASP A 224 3.61 -0.17 -18.93
CA ASP A 224 2.45 0.67 -19.26
C ASP A 224 2.79 2.14 -19.60
N THR A 225 4.08 2.49 -19.69
CA THR A 225 4.51 3.83 -20.09
C THR A 225 4.57 4.06 -21.60
N LYS A 226 4.53 2.98 -22.41
CA LYS A 226 4.54 3.11 -23.88
C LYS A 226 3.20 3.57 -24.46
N SER A 227 2.12 3.32 -23.75
CA SER A 227 0.73 3.56 -24.17
C SER A 227 0.12 4.83 -23.57
N LYS A 228 0.81 5.50 -22.64
CA LYS A 228 0.22 6.56 -21.80
C LYS A 228 1.12 7.77 -21.77
N SER A 229 0.53 8.96 -21.72
CA SER A 229 1.30 10.18 -21.46
C SER A 229 1.79 10.21 -20.00
N GLU A 230 2.82 11.01 -19.72
CA GLU A 230 3.30 11.27 -18.35
C GLU A 230 2.16 11.74 -17.43
N GLU A 231 1.26 12.56 -17.96
CA GLU A 231 0.10 13.07 -17.24
C GLU A 231 -0.91 11.97 -16.92
N ASP A 232 -1.22 11.10 -17.87
CA ASP A 232 -2.14 9.96 -17.65
C ASP A 232 -1.57 8.97 -16.64
N TYR A 233 -0.26 8.76 -16.70
CA TYR A 233 0.48 7.95 -15.73
C TYR A 233 0.39 8.55 -14.32
N ALA A 234 0.63 9.86 -14.17
CA ALA A 234 0.47 10.55 -12.89
C ALA A 234 -0.98 10.49 -12.37
N LYS A 235 -1.97 10.73 -13.24
CA LYS A 235 -3.41 10.62 -12.89
C LYS A 235 -3.77 9.21 -12.42
N GLY A 236 -3.22 8.18 -13.06
CA GLY A 236 -3.44 6.80 -12.67
C GLY A 236 -2.87 6.47 -11.30
N TYR A 237 -1.69 7.00 -10.98
CA TYR A 237 -1.13 6.88 -9.63
C TYR A 237 -2.01 7.56 -8.57
N TYR A 238 -2.43 8.82 -8.82
CA TYR A 238 -3.30 9.53 -7.88
C TYR A 238 -4.66 8.85 -7.71
N LEU A 239 -5.19 8.21 -8.77
CA LEU A 239 -6.38 7.37 -8.66
C LEU A 239 -6.16 6.26 -7.63
N SER A 240 -5.04 5.53 -7.74
CA SER A 240 -4.70 4.44 -6.82
C SER A 240 -4.49 4.93 -5.39
N VAL A 241 -3.74 6.02 -5.19
CA VAL A 241 -3.50 6.59 -3.85
C VAL A 241 -4.81 7.03 -3.21
N ILE A 242 -5.63 7.81 -3.91
CA ILE A 242 -6.88 8.31 -3.33
C ILE A 242 -7.83 7.14 -3.05
N MET A 243 -7.85 6.11 -3.90
CA MET A 243 -8.65 4.90 -3.67
C MET A 243 -8.17 4.11 -2.45
N HIS A 244 -6.85 4.00 -2.24
CA HIS A 244 -6.22 3.39 -1.07
C HIS A 244 -6.54 4.16 0.22
N GLU A 245 -6.30 5.47 0.23
CA GLU A 245 -6.61 6.33 1.37
C GLU A 245 -8.11 6.32 1.72
N PHE A 246 -8.97 6.24 0.70
CA PHE A 246 -10.40 6.08 0.92
C PHE A 246 -10.76 4.68 1.45
N GLY A 247 -10.01 3.64 1.07
CA GLY A 247 -10.13 2.31 1.68
C GLY A 247 -9.92 2.33 3.20
N HIS A 248 -8.93 3.06 3.70
CA HIS A 248 -8.78 3.29 5.15
C HIS A 248 -10.00 3.97 5.78
N SER A 249 -10.62 4.90 5.06
CA SER A 249 -11.87 5.56 5.48
C SER A 249 -13.07 4.61 5.54
N LEU A 250 -13.06 3.56 4.74
CA LEU A 250 -14.04 2.47 4.85
C LEU A 250 -13.75 1.55 6.04
N GLY A 251 -12.59 1.69 6.67
CA GLY A 251 -12.10 0.94 7.82
C GLY A 251 -11.05 -0.11 7.48
N LEU A 252 -10.62 -0.19 6.21
CA LEU A 252 -9.68 -1.23 5.77
C LEU A 252 -8.26 -0.98 6.31
N ARG A 253 -7.56 -2.07 6.63
CA ARG A 253 -6.12 -2.06 6.95
C ARG A 253 -5.32 -2.27 5.67
N HIS A 254 -4.02 -2.00 5.74
CA HIS A 254 -3.10 -2.49 4.71
C HIS A 254 -3.22 -4.00 4.55
N ASN A 255 -3.05 -4.45 3.31
CA ASN A 255 -2.92 -5.84 2.97
C ASN A 255 -1.76 -6.04 1.98
N PHE A 256 -0.55 -6.23 2.50
CA PHE A 256 0.66 -6.45 1.70
C PHE A 256 0.82 -7.88 1.16
N ALA A 257 -0.12 -8.77 1.47
CA ALA A 257 -0.21 -10.08 0.86
C ALA A 257 -1.19 -10.06 -0.33
N GLY A 258 -1.83 -8.92 -0.60
CA GLY A 258 -2.74 -8.76 -1.72
C GLY A 258 -2.03 -9.04 -3.05
N SER A 259 -0.77 -8.62 -3.15
CA SER A 259 0.13 -8.75 -4.29
C SER A 259 0.38 -10.21 -4.68
N THR A 260 0.25 -11.15 -3.74
CA THR A 260 0.38 -12.59 -4.00
C THR A 260 -0.80 -13.18 -4.79
N VAL A 261 -1.89 -12.43 -4.92
CA VAL A 261 -3.08 -12.82 -5.68
C VAL A 261 -3.32 -11.75 -6.75
N ILE A 262 -3.15 -12.13 -8.01
CA ILE A 262 -3.36 -11.21 -9.15
C ILE A 262 -4.77 -11.39 -9.70
N ASP A 263 -5.53 -10.31 -9.74
CA ASP A 263 -6.87 -10.29 -10.31
C ASP A 263 -6.82 -10.39 -11.84
N SER A 264 -7.98 -10.68 -12.45
CA SER A 264 -8.11 -10.86 -13.91
C SER A 264 -7.66 -9.67 -14.77
N ASN A 265 -7.58 -8.47 -14.17
CA ASN A 265 -7.10 -7.24 -14.78
C ASN A 265 -5.59 -7.00 -14.58
N GLY A 266 -4.88 -7.95 -13.98
CA GLY A 266 -3.41 -7.93 -13.85
C GLY A 266 -2.88 -7.04 -12.72
N VAL A 267 -3.72 -6.64 -11.75
CA VAL A 267 -3.30 -5.90 -10.54
C VAL A 267 -3.52 -6.75 -9.29
N SER A 268 -3.01 -6.31 -8.13
CA SER A 268 -3.19 -6.99 -6.85
C SER A 268 -4.67 -7.27 -6.56
N SER A 269 -4.95 -8.26 -5.73
CA SER A 269 -6.31 -8.46 -5.21
C SER A 269 -6.78 -7.32 -4.31
N SER A 270 -5.89 -6.46 -3.82
CA SER A 270 -6.17 -5.42 -2.82
C SER A 270 -5.57 -4.07 -3.20
N VAL A 271 -6.38 -3.01 -3.15
CA VAL A 271 -5.88 -1.61 -3.27
C VAL A 271 -5.10 -1.21 -2.03
N MET A 272 -5.31 -1.90 -0.91
CA MET A 272 -4.65 -1.66 0.37
C MET A 272 -3.22 -2.20 0.41
N ASP A 273 -2.72 -2.70 -0.72
CA ASP A 273 -1.31 -3.06 -0.90
C ASP A 273 -0.49 -1.85 -1.35
N TYR A 274 0.82 -1.87 -1.09
CA TYR A 274 1.76 -0.93 -1.70
C TYR A 274 2.31 -1.53 -2.98
N GLU A 275 1.42 -1.67 -3.97
CA GLU A 275 1.85 -2.03 -5.29
C GLU A 275 2.94 -1.06 -5.77
N PRO A 276 3.93 -1.56 -6.52
CA PRO A 276 4.89 -0.70 -7.16
C PRO A 276 4.17 0.31 -8.05
N GLY A 277 4.36 1.62 -7.82
CA GLY A 277 3.53 2.68 -8.42
C GLY A 277 3.49 2.74 -9.96
N PHE A 278 4.37 2.01 -10.65
CA PHE A 278 4.45 1.86 -12.11
C PHE A 278 3.90 0.53 -12.65
N VAL A 279 3.60 -0.47 -11.78
CA VAL A 279 2.95 -1.74 -12.16
C VAL A 279 1.44 -1.58 -12.27
N SER A 280 0.89 -0.45 -11.84
CA SER A 280 -0.55 -0.20 -11.96
C SER A 280 -0.92 -0.04 -13.43
N ASN A 281 -1.29 -1.14 -14.09
CA ASN A 281 -2.38 -1.09 -15.06
C ASN A 281 -3.48 -0.28 -14.37
N ILE A 282 -3.64 0.99 -14.75
CA ILE A 282 -4.28 2.00 -13.89
C ILE A 282 -5.53 1.40 -13.24
N ARG A 283 -5.41 1.10 -11.94
CA ARG A 283 -6.46 0.42 -11.21
C ARG A 283 -7.69 1.30 -11.21
N GLN A 284 -8.76 0.85 -11.86
CA GLN A 284 -9.98 1.64 -11.98
C GLN A 284 -10.97 1.39 -10.84
N VAL A 285 -10.85 0.23 -10.17
CA VAL A 285 -11.79 -0.24 -9.16
C VAL A 285 -11.09 -1.00 -8.04
N PRO A 286 -11.72 -1.15 -6.87
CA PRO A 286 -11.22 -2.02 -5.80
C PRO A 286 -11.02 -3.47 -6.29
N GLY A 287 -10.04 -4.18 -5.73
CA GLY A 287 -9.74 -5.56 -6.11
C GLY A 287 -10.65 -6.59 -5.45
N SER A 288 -10.49 -7.87 -5.79
CA SER A 288 -11.32 -8.97 -5.29
C SER A 288 -11.25 -9.15 -3.77
N TYR A 289 -10.08 -8.89 -3.16
CA TYR A 289 -9.91 -8.86 -1.71
C TYR A 289 -10.75 -7.74 -1.09
N ASP A 290 -10.62 -6.52 -1.62
CA ASP A 290 -11.34 -5.35 -1.11
C ASP A 290 -12.85 -5.55 -1.19
N HIS A 291 -13.31 -6.18 -2.29
CA HIS A 291 -14.71 -6.54 -2.45
C HIS A 291 -15.16 -7.45 -1.32
N ALA A 292 -14.48 -8.58 -1.11
CA ALA A 292 -14.85 -9.53 -0.08
C ALA A 292 -14.72 -8.94 1.34
N ALA A 293 -13.73 -8.07 1.58
CA ALA A 293 -13.55 -7.33 2.82
C ALA A 293 -14.77 -6.45 3.14
N ILE A 294 -15.20 -5.59 2.21
CA ILE A 294 -16.37 -4.73 2.39
C ILE A 294 -17.65 -5.54 2.51
N ARG A 295 -17.82 -6.61 1.72
CA ARG A 295 -18.98 -7.51 1.83
C ARG A 295 -19.05 -8.15 3.22
N TRP A 296 -17.91 -8.54 3.77
CA TRP A 296 -17.84 -9.00 5.15
C TRP A 296 -18.17 -7.90 6.16
N GLY A 297 -17.55 -6.73 6.07
CA GLY A 297 -17.72 -5.67 7.07
C GLY A 297 -19.11 -5.05 7.10
N TYR A 298 -19.67 -4.76 5.92
CA TYR A 298 -20.91 -3.98 5.77
C TYR A 298 -22.15 -4.84 5.54
N PHE A 299 -22.02 -6.01 4.90
CA PHE A 299 -23.16 -6.87 4.56
C PHE A 299 -23.25 -8.12 5.45
N GLY A 300 -22.23 -8.40 6.26
CA GLY A 300 -22.21 -9.59 7.11
C GLY A 300 -21.92 -10.89 6.35
N GLU A 301 -21.48 -10.78 5.08
CA GLU A 301 -21.20 -11.94 4.24
C GLU A 301 -19.89 -12.60 4.66
N SER A 302 -19.78 -13.90 4.42
CA SER A 302 -18.53 -14.63 4.67
C SER A 302 -17.79 -14.82 3.34
N PRO A 303 -16.47 -14.57 3.30
CA PRO A 303 -15.64 -14.95 2.17
C PRO A 303 -15.82 -16.43 1.86
N THR A 304 -15.89 -16.77 0.57
CA THR A 304 -16.01 -18.16 0.10
C THR A 304 -14.68 -18.90 0.12
N THR A 305 -13.57 -18.16 0.16
CA THR A 305 -12.20 -18.68 0.18
C THR A 305 -11.38 -17.98 1.25
N GLN A 306 -10.31 -18.64 1.71
CA GLN A 306 -9.31 -17.98 2.53
C GLN A 306 -8.57 -16.96 1.67
N MET A 307 -8.54 -15.72 2.13
CA MET A 307 -7.88 -14.64 1.42
C MET A 307 -6.47 -14.41 1.96
N ALA A 308 -5.54 -14.16 1.06
CA ALA A 308 -4.19 -13.71 1.43
C ALA A 308 -4.31 -12.37 2.15
N PHE A 309 -3.72 -12.30 3.34
CA PHE A 309 -3.80 -11.12 4.17
C PHE A 309 -2.52 -10.93 4.98
N CYS A 310 -1.97 -9.71 5.06
CA CYS A 310 -0.98 -9.36 6.08
C CYS A 310 -0.91 -7.84 6.33
N THR A 311 -0.59 -7.44 7.56
CA THR A 311 -0.53 -6.04 8.00
C THR A 311 0.90 -5.48 8.02
N ASP A 312 1.03 -4.21 8.38
CA ASP A 312 2.29 -3.56 8.72
C ASP A 312 3.11 -4.35 9.75
N GLU A 313 2.46 -4.85 10.81
CA GLU A 313 3.12 -5.62 11.86
C GLU A 313 3.57 -7.02 11.40
N ASP A 314 2.97 -7.52 10.32
CA ASP A 314 3.27 -8.83 9.75
C ASP A 314 4.46 -8.79 8.78
N MET A 315 4.81 -7.62 8.22
CA MET A 315 5.95 -7.47 7.30
C MET A 315 7.30 -7.87 7.91
N ALA A 316 7.40 -7.93 9.24
CA ALA A 316 8.59 -8.36 9.96
C ALA A 316 8.56 -9.84 10.36
N LYS A 317 7.44 -10.53 10.10
CA LYS A 317 7.17 -11.91 10.57
C LYS A 317 6.93 -12.87 9.41
N ARG A 318 6.54 -12.35 8.25
CA ARG A 318 6.10 -13.11 7.10
C ARG A 318 6.89 -12.75 5.86
N TYR A 319 7.41 -13.76 5.18
CA TYR A 319 8.18 -13.59 3.93
C TYR A 319 7.28 -13.23 2.74
N ASP A 320 6.00 -13.59 2.81
CA ASP A 320 4.98 -13.35 1.80
C ASP A 320 4.21 -12.04 2.03
N CYS A 321 4.81 -11.11 2.77
CA CYS A 321 4.24 -9.84 3.16
C CYS A 321 5.24 -8.72 2.89
N ASN A 322 5.20 -8.12 1.69
CA ASN A 322 6.17 -7.08 1.30
C ASN A 322 5.49 -5.90 0.61
N GLN A 323 6.18 -4.77 0.63
CA GLN A 323 5.78 -3.58 -0.12
C GLN A 323 6.55 -3.53 -1.43
N GLY A 324 5.92 -2.97 -2.46
CA GLY A 324 6.52 -2.86 -3.78
C GLY A 324 6.74 -4.23 -4.42
N ASP A 325 5.85 -5.19 -4.15
CA ASP A 325 5.82 -6.50 -4.79
C ASP A 325 4.45 -6.77 -5.47
N VAL A 326 4.45 -7.73 -6.41
CA VAL A 326 3.36 -8.16 -7.31
C VAL A 326 3.69 -9.58 -7.77
N GLY A 327 2.79 -10.51 -7.51
CA GLY A 327 2.99 -11.93 -7.78
C GLY A 327 3.60 -12.64 -6.58
N LYS A 328 4.31 -13.74 -6.83
CA LYS A 328 4.80 -14.59 -5.75
C LYS A 328 6.13 -14.08 -5.19
N PRO A 329 6.36 -14.13 -3.85
CA PRO A 329 7.59 -13.64 -3.24
C PRO A 329 8.88 -14.30 -3.78
N GLU A 330 8.83 -15.59 -4.13
CA GLU A 330 9.97 -16.29 -4.72
C GLU A 330 10.38 -15.74 -6.09
N ASP A 331 9.46 -15.10 -6.82
CA ASP A 331 9.76 -14.45 -8.10
C ASP A 331 10.58 -13.17 -7.89
N TYR A 332 10.50 -12.54 -6.72
CA TYR A 332 11.36 -11.40 -6.34
C TYR A 332 12.78 -11.81 -5.99
N VAL A 333 12.96 -12.99 -5.39
CA VAL A 333 14.28 -13.59 -5.19
C VAL A 333 14.96 -13.82 -6.54
N VAL A 334 14.20 -14.32 -7.51
CA VAL A 334 14.66 -14.50 -8.90
C VAL A 334 14.85 -13.19 -9.64
N ALA A 335 13.94 -12.22 -9.50
CA ALA A 335 14.08 -10.92 -10.12
C ALA A 335 15.35 -10.22 -9.63
N GLY A 336 15.62 -10.24 -8.32
CA GLY A 336 16.86 -9.73 -7.74
C GLY A 336 18.13 -10.42 -8.27
N LEU A 337 18.03 -11.68 -8.72
CA LEU A 337 19.12 -12.43 -9.37
C LEU A 337 19.37 -11.98 -10.81
N ILE A 338 18.30 -11.92 -11.61
CA ILE A 338 18.33 -11.53 -13.03
C ILE A 338 18.72 -10.06 -13.17
N GLN A 339 18.31 -9.23 -12.20
CA GLN A 339 18.47 -7.78 -12.21
C GLN A 339 19.57 -7.26 -11.30
N GLY A 340 20.27 -8.15 -10.59
CA GLY A 340 21.24 -7.78 -9.56
C GLY A 340 22.02 -6.54 -9.98
N THR A 341 21.86 -5.48 -9.18
CA THR A 341 22.09 -4.05 -9.48
C THR A 341 23.27 -3.73 -10.40
N THR A 342 24.31 -4.55 -10.43
CA THR A 342 25.46 -4.42 -11.34
C THR A 342 25.13 -4.67 -12.81
N VAL A 343 24.12 -5.47 -13.19
CA VAL A 343 23.73 -5.59 -14.61
C VAL A 343 23.09 -4.29 -15.08
N LEU A 344 22.16 -3.74 -14.30
CA LEU A 344 21.42 -2.53 -14.68
C LEU A 344 22.22 -1.25 -14.48
N GLU A 345 22.96 -1.14 -13.36
CA GLU A 345 23.86 -0.02 -13.09
C GLU A 345 25.01 0.08 -14.12
N ASN A 346 25.46 -1.05 -14.71
CA ASN A 346 26.60 -1.06 -15.64
C ASN A 346 26.24 -1.28 -17.14
N LEU A 347 25.10 -1.91 -17.48
CA LEU A 347 24.76 -2.26 -18.88
C LEU A 347 23.54 -1.53 -19.46
N ILE A 348 22.64 -0.98 -18.64
CA ILE A 348 21.32 -0.49 -19.08
C ILE A 348 21.10 0.93 -18.53
N VAL A 349 21.77 1.89 -19.18
CA VAL A 349 21.68 3.36 -18.97
C VAL A 349 22.07 3.83 -17.54
N PRO A 350 22.93 4.86 -17.39
CA PRO A 350 23.22 5.41 -16.06
C PRO A 350 21.93 5.89 -15.37
N LEU A 351 21.57 5.21 -14.28
CA LEU A 351 20.35 5.47 -13.53
C LEU A 351 20.47 6.75 -12.68
N PRO A 352 19.43 7.61 -12.60
CA PRO A 352 19.34 8.63 -11.57
C PRO A 352 19.17 8.02 -10.17
N ASP A 353 19.68 8.67 -9.13
CA ASP A 353 19.65 8.12 -7.75
C ASP A 353 18.23 7.90 -7.20
N MET A 354 17.26 8.68 -7.68
CA MET A 354 15.84 8.54 -7.37
C MET A 354 15.27 7.17 -7.78
N VAL A 355 15.85 6.54 -8.80
CA VAL A 355 15.45 5.24 -9.34
C VAL A 355 16.32 4.12 -8.78
N LYS A 356 17.63 4.37 -8.60
CA LYS A 356 18.54 3.42 -7.95
C LYS A 356 18.06 3.04 -6.55
N LYS A 357 17.47 3.99 -5.79
CA LYS A 357 17.00 3.74 -4.43
C LYS A 357 15.86 2.71 -4.36
N PRO A 358 14.74 2.84 -5.09
CA PRO A 358 13.71 1.80 -5.20
C PRO A 358 14.25 0.45 -5.68
N MET A 359 15.12 0.41 -6.69
CA MET A 359 15.71 -0.85 -7.18
C MET A 359 16.61 -1.54 -6.14
N LYS A 360 17.41 -0.76 -5.41
CA LYS A 360 18.17 -1.26 -4.25
C LYS A 360 17.24 -1.75 -3.15
N SER A 361 16.06 -1.15 -2.99
CA SER A 361 15.02 -1.63 -2.08
C SER A 361 14.53 -3.01 -2.47
N MET A 362 14.30 -3.29 -3.76
CA MET A 362 13.88 -4.63 -4.22
C MET A 362 14.93 -5.72 -3.92
N MET A 363 16.23 -5.42 -4.06
CA MET A 363 17.28 -6.36 -3.63
C MET A 363 17.29 -6.58 -2.12
N LYS A 364 17.01 -5.53 -1.33
CA LYS A 364 16.81 -5.70 0.11
C LYS A 364 15.58 -6.58 0.39
N THR A 365 14.50 -6.44 -0.38
CA THR A 365 13.31 -7.29 -0.28
C THR A 365 13.66 -8.76 -0.54
N ALA A 366 14.41 -9.08 -1.61
CA ALA A 366 14.83 -10.45 -1.89
C ALA A 366 15.66 -11.09 -0.75
N LEU A 367 16.61 -10.35 -0.18
CA LEU A 367 17.41 -10.82 0.96
C LEU A 367 16.57 -10.96 2.22
N LYS A 368 15.67 -10.01 2.47
CA LYS A 368 14.71 -10.04 3.59
C LYS A 368 13.78 -11.23 3.49
N ILE A 369 13.29 -11.58 2.29
CA ILE A 369 12.45 -12.77 2.05
C ILE A 369 13.18 -14.03 2.51
N ILE A 370 14.45 -14.20 2.10
CA ILE A 370 15.27 -15.35 2.51
C ILE A 370 15.48 -15.35 4.03
N GLU A 371 15.81 -14.20 4.63
CA GLU A 371 16.03 -14.09 6.07
C GLU A 371 14.77 -14.47 6.86
N LEU A 372 13.61 -13.90 6.52
CA LEU A 372 12.34 -14.17 7.18
C LEU A 372 11.91 -15.62 7.01
N ALA A 373 12.07 -16.19 5.82
CA ALA A 373 11.75 -17.60 5.59
C ALA A 373 12.48 -18.54 6.57
N ASN A 374 13.71 -18.20 6.98
CA ASN A 374 14.48 -19.01 7.93
C ASN A 374 13.98 -18.91 9.37
N GLN A 375 13.31 -17.80 9.72
CA GLN A 375 12.79 -17.56 11.06
C GLN A 375 11.44 -18.24 11.30
N LEU A 376 10.85 -18.85 10.26
CA LEU A 376 9.55 -19.52 10.34
C LEU A 376 9.63 -20.89 11.06
N PRO A 377 8.48 -21.38 11.60
CA PRO A 377 8.34 -22.75 12.08
C PRO A 377 8.74 -23.79 11.02
N GLU A 378 9.25 -24.94 11.45
CA GLU A 378 9.81 -25.99 10.57
C GLU A 378 8.97 -26.30 9.33
N SER A 379 7.67 -26.52 9.51
CA SER A 379 6.75 -26.89 8.44
C SER A 379 6.57 -25.79 7.40
N GLU A 380 6.53 -24.53 7.83
CA GLU A 380 6.38 -23.36 6.95
C GLU A 380 7.70 -23.02 6.27
N ARG A 381 8.81 -23.12 7.01
CA ARG A 381 10.16 -22.94 6.49
C ARG A 381 10.44 -23.93 5.37
N GLN A 382 10.19 -25.23 5.57
CA GLN A 382 10.42 -26.25 4.53
C GLN A 382 9.67 -25.93 3.22
N LYS A 383 8.43 -25.43 3.33
CA LYS A 383 7.64 -25.00 2.17
C LYS A 383 8.26 -23.78 1.48
N ALA A 384 8.51 -22.71 2.23
CA ALA A 384 9.10 -21.47 1.68
C ALA A 384 10.46 -21.72 1.02
N VAL A 385 11.31 -22.49 1.70
CA VAL A 385 12.62 -22.92 1.22
C VAL A 385 12.51 -23.74 -0.07
N SER A 386 11.55 -24.68 -0.15
CA SER A 386 11.30 -25.47 -1.37
C SER A 386 10.85 -24.62 -2.56
N GLU A 387 10.00 -23.62 -2.35
CA GLU A 387 9.55 -22.71 -3.43
C GLU A 387 10.70 -21.83 -3.92
N ILE A 388 11.50 -21.28 -3.00
CA ILE A 388 12.70 -20.50 -3.35
C ILE A 388 13.70 -21.37 -4.12
N GLN A 389 13.96 -22.61 -3.68
CA GLN A 389 14.82 -23.54 -4.43
C GLN A 389 14.29 -23.82 -5.82
N ARG A 390 12.99 -24.10 -5.95
CA ARG A 390 12.37 -24.32 -7.26
C ARG A 390 12.55 -23.09 -8.15
N ALA A 391 12.34 -21.89 -7.62
CA ALA A 391 12.54 -20.64 -8.35
C ALA A 391 14.01 -20.47 -8.80
N LEU A 392 14.98 -20.74 -7.93
CA LEU A 392 16.41 -20.75 -8.27
C LEU A 392 16.75 -21.76 -9.36
N GLU A 393 16.21 -22.97 -9.28
CA GLU A 393 16.40 -24.00 -10.30
C GLU A 393 15.75 -23.64 -11.64
N ARG A 394 14.60 -22.95 -11.64
CA ARG A 394 14.00 -22.40 -12.89
C ARG A 394 14.99 -21.49 -13.62
N VAL A 395 15.68 -20.61 -12.88
CA VAL A 395 16.69 -19.69 -13.46
C VAL A 395 17.90 -20.44 -13.99
N LYS A 396 18.43 -21.40 -13.22
CA LYS A 396 19.58 -22.23 -13.63
C LYS A 396 19.28 -23.02 -14.90
N ASN A 397 18.09 -23.62 -14.96
CA ASN A 397 17.65 -24.46 -16.06
C ASN A 397 17.25 -23.66 -17.30
N ALA A 398 16.84 -22.40 -17.15
CA ALA A 398 16.52 -21.51 -18.26
C ALA A 398 17.72 -21.25 -19.18
N GLN A 399 18.95 -21.46 -18.71
CA GLN A 399 20.23 -21.23 -19.39
C GLN A 399 20.35 -19.79 -19.96
N PRO A 400 21.32 -18.97 -19.53
CA PRO A 400 21.56 -17.67 -20.16
C PRO A 400 21.74 -17.88 -21.67
N SER A 401 20.89 -17.28 -22.51
CA SER A 401 20.90 -17.61 -23.95
C SER A 401 22.29 -17.39 -24.55
N ALA A 402 22.59 -18.12 -25.64
CA ALA A 402 23.85 -17.96 -26.36
C ALA A 402 24.15 -16.49 -26.76
N ASN A 403 23.12 -15.65 -26.82
CA ASN A 403 23.13 -14.24 -27.25
C ASN A 403 23.51 -13.21 -26.17
N LEU A 404 23.89 -13.63 -24.96
CA LEU A 404 24.51 -12.73 -23.98
C LEU A 404 26.00 -12.55 -24.27
N SER A 405 26.50 -11.32 -24.10
CA SER A 405 27.93 -11.01 -24.12
C SER A 405 28.66 -11.70 -22.96
N ALA A 406 29.99 -11.82 -23.07
CA ALA A 406 30.80 -12.44 -22.01
C ALA A 406 30.69 -11.71 -20.67
N ALA A 407 30.57 -10.36 -20.70
CA ALA A 407 30.40 -9.55 -19.50
C ALA A 407 29.03 -9.80 -18.82
N GLU A 408 27.95 -9.87 -19.62
CA GLU A 408 26.60 -10.16 -19.11
C GLU A 408 26.54 -11.55 -18.46
N LYS A 409 27.16 -12.57 -19.10
CA LYS A 409 27.21 -13.94 -18.56
C LYS A 409 27.93 -14.00 -17.21
N ALA A 410 29.10 -13.38 -17.10
CA ALA A 410 29.90 -13.39 -15.87
C ALA A 410 29.19 -12.72 -14.68
N ILE A 411 28.42 -11.65 -14.93
CA ILE A 411 27.67 -10.96 -13.87
C ILE A 411 26.50 -11.81 -13.39
N VAL A 412 25.73 -12.41 -14.31
CA VAL A 412 24.61 -13.31 -13.98
C VAL A 412 25.11 -14.49 -13.14
N GLU A 413 26.20 -15.14 -13.54
CA GLU A 413 26.81 -16.26 -12.81
C GLU A 413 27.29 -15.86 -11.41
N THR A 414 27.93 -14.68 -11.28
CA THR A 414 28.39 -14.17 -9.98
C THR A 414 27.25 -13.92 -9.00
N ASN A 415 26.14 -13.32 -9.47
CA ASN A 415 24.98 -13.03 -8.63
C ASN A 415 24.26 -14.32 -8.21
N LEU A 416 24.11 -15.27 -9.14
CA LEU A 416 23.55 -16.59 -8.87
C LEU A 416 24.35 -17.35 -7.81
N SER A 417 25.68 -17.26 -7.86
CA SER A 417 26.57 -17.84 -6.85
C SER A 417 26.38 -17.21 -5.47
N LYS A 418 26.35 -15.86 -5.37
CA LYS A 418 26.15 -15.14 -4.10
C LYS A 418 24.83 -15.50 -3.42
N LEU A 419 23.73 -15.51 -4.16
CA LEU A 419 22.42 -15.84 -3.61
C LEU A 419 22.27 -17.33 -3.30
N SER A 420 22.89 -18.22 -4.08
CA SER A 420 23.00 -19.64 -3.71
C SER A 420 23.78 -19.82 -2.41
N ALA A 421 24.82 -19.03 -2.17
CA ALA A 421 25.60 -19.03 -0.94
C ALA A 421 24.82 -18.43 0.25
N SER A 422 24.13 -17.30 0.06
CA SER A 422 23.24 -16.73 1.08
C SER A 422 22.12 -17.70 1.45
N TYR A 423 21.57 -18.42 0.45
CA TYR A 423 20.59 -19.47 0.64
C TYR A 423 21.18 -20.70 1.37
N ALA A 424 22.41 -21.13 1.04
CA ALA A 424 23.08 -22.25 1.72
C ALA A 424 23.43 -21.92 3.18
N ASP A 425 23.88 -20.69 3.47
CA ASP A 425 24.13 -20.24 4.85
C ASP A 425 22.83 -20.07 5.65
N ALA A 426 21.76 -19.66 4.98
CA ALA A 426 20.40 -19.58 5.51
C ALA A 426 19.83 -20.95 5.91
N THR A 427 20.15 -22.00 5.16
CA THR A 427 19.62 -23.37 5.32
C THR A 427 20.53 -24.31 6.10
N ALA A 428 21.74 -23.86 6.47
CA ALA A 428 22.58 -24.58 7.41
C ALA A 428 21.84 -24.76 8.75
N PRO A 429 21.94 -25.94 9.42
CA PRO A 429 21.31 -26.14 10.71
C PRO A 429 21.88 -25.16 11.74
N LYS A 430 21.16 -24.06 11.99
CA LYS A 430 21.46 -23.09 13.05
C LYS A 430 20.62 -23.47 14.27
N THR A 431 21.27 -23.61 15.42
CA THR A 431 20.59 -23.61 16.71
C THR A 431 19.76 -22.32 16.80
N PRO A 432 18.45 -22.37 17.13
CA PRO A 432 17.63 -21.16 17.16
C PRO A 432 18.25 -20.15 18.13
N ALA A 433 18.67 -19.01 17.60
CA ALA A 433 19.02 -17.88 18.44
C ALA A 433 17.74 -17.37 19.10
N PRO A 434 17.74 -17.06 20.41
CA PRO A 434 16.58 -16.46 21.05
C PRO A 434 16.24 -15.15 20.33
N LEU A 435 14.97 -14.98 19.94
CA LEU A 435 14.46 -13.70 19.46
C LEU A 435 14.74 -12.65 20.54
N ALA A 436 15.73 -11.79 20.31
CA ALA A 436 15.90 -10.58 21.09
C ALA A 436 14.83 -9.58 20.65
N LEU A 437 13.69 -9.60 21.32
CA LEU A 437 12.71 -8.51 21.29
C LEU A 437 13.37 -7.26 21.88
N ASN A 438 13.93 -6.40 21.03
CA ASN A 438 14.32 -5.06 21.41
C ASN A 438 13.05 -4.21 21.51
N PHE A 439 12.44 -4.17 22.69
CA PHE A 439 11.51 -3.10 23.07
C PHE A 439 12.35 -1.88 23.47
N GLY A 440 12.51 -0.94 22.56
CA GLY A 440 12.94 0.42 22.89
C GLY A 440 11.74 1.25 23.31
N LEU A 441 11.73 1.66 24.58
CA LEU A 441 10.77 2.59 25.20
C LEU A 441 10.85 4.00 24.60
#